data_AF-A0A1Z5JQT2-F1
#
_entry.id   AF-A0A1Z5JQT2-F1
#
_cell.length_a   1.000
_cell.length_b   1.000
_cell.length_c   1.000
_cell.angle_alpha   90.00
_cell.angle_beta   90.00
_cell.angle_gamma   90.00
#
_symmetry.space_group_name_H-M   'P 1'
#
loop_
_entity.id
_entity.type
_entity.pdbx_description
1 polymer ?
#
loop_
_entity_poly.entity_id
_entity_poly.type
_entity_poly.pdbx_seq_one_letter_code
_entity_poly.pdbx_strand_id
1 'polypeptide(L)'
;MSDEPHEEQPQSHQDPINNDATITPATNDDALVVPEHLVDCNDALLDSMDGCVNYVEGVHSQYEEQQQSLIALPQELDYLNLCGTENDIPSGRKMSPKGANTIPNNPTSPHAEKNTSSCAVCLEEDVVFARLPCCDKATSTVQICTSCILLLSHPTSDGTSRVGKCPRCRSWLVIKAEVITTVSAAGTCRICHQIKDHLVEEDAICDACFLGRQCALLYECLNCHTTQRIPHPMYRYQSSPMQFGTVTWACHGLCGNFTHWRILPDQVRYIPVGDFPEVWHTDWVAVARARLERIDRQDRESCILL
;
A
#
# COMPACT_ATOMS: atom_id res chain seq x y z
N MET A 1 -18.53 5.78 -58.67
CA MET A 1 -17.61 6.31 -57.65
C MET A 1 -17.51 5.21 -56.63
N SER A 2 -16.51 4.35 -56.83
CA SER A 2 -16.28 3.14 -56.07
C SER A 2 -14.88 3.28 -55.52
N ASP A 3 -14.77 3.53 -54.22
CA ASP A 3 -13.49 3.68 -53.52
C ASP A 3 -13.03 2.30 -53.04
N GLU A 4 -11.91 1.82 -53.58
CA GLU A 4 -11.18 0.64 -53.10
C GLU A 4 -10.31 1.02 -51.88
N PRO A 5 -10.17 0.13 -50.88
CA PRO A 5 -9.24 0.35 -49.78
C PRO A 5 -7.84 -0.18 -50.13
N HIS A 6 -6.83 0.66 -49.90
CA HIS A 6 -5.41 0.30 -49.97
C HIS A 6 -5.01 -0.61 -48.80
N GLU A 7 -4.50 -1.81 -49.11
CA GLU A 7 -3.72 -2.64 -48.20
C GLU A 7 -2.29 -2.07 -48.06
N GLU A 8 -1.91 -1.66 -46.84
CA GLU A 8 -0.51 -1.40 -46.48
C GLU A 8 0.12 -2.67 -45.90
N GLN A 9 1.21 -3.13 -46.55
CA GLN A 9 2.04 -4.23 -46.06
C GLN A 9 3.01 -3.76 -44.97
N PRO A 10 3.24 -4.54 -43.89
CA PRO A 10 4.24 -4.22 -42.89
C PRO A 10 5.65 -4.61 -43.36
N GLN A 11 6.54 -3.62 -43.41
CA GLN A 11 7.97 -3.82 -43.63
C GLN A 11 8.64 -4.37 -42.37
N SER A 12 9.22 -5.57 -42.47
CA SER A 12 10.05 -6.19 -41.44
C SER A 12 11.47 -5.62 -41.48
N HIS A 13 11.82 -4.80 -40.48
CA HIS A 13 13.21 -4.45 -40.18
C HIS A 13 13.85 -5.58 -39.36
N GLN A 14 14.86 -6.23 -39.92
CA GLN A 14 15.77 -7.14 -39.21
C GLN A 14 17.12 -6.43 -39.05
N ASP A 15 17.53 -6.22 -37.80
CA ASP A 15 18.88 -5.76 -37.47
C ASP A 15 19.83 -6.97 -37.32
N PRO A 16 21.07 -6.89 -37.81
CA PRO A 16 22.03 -7.98 -37.68
C PRO A 16 22.71 -7.99 -36.30
N ILE A 17 22.65 -9.13 -35.63
CA ILE A 17 23.41 -9.44 -34.41
C ILE A 17 24.86 -9.73 -34.80
N ASN A 18 25.77 -8.87 -34.36
CA ASN A 18 27.21 -9.03 -34.53
C ASN A 18 27.77 -9.76 -33.30
N ASN A 19 28.10 -11.04 -33.44
CA ASN A 19 28.80 -11.84 -32.43
C ASN A 19 30.25 -12.00 -32.85
N ASP A 20 31.16 -11.20 -32.28
CA ASP A 20 32.58 -11.50 -32.34
C ASP A 20 33.26 -11.07 -31.04
N ALA A 21 33.46 -12.03 -30.14
CA ALA A 21 34.29 -11.89 -28.96
C ALA A 21 35.24 -13.08 -28.93
N THR A 22 36.44 -12.84 -29.46
CA THR A 22 37.59 -13.73 -29.42
C THR A 22 38.06 -13.92 -27.98
N ILE A 23 38.00 -15.15 -27.47
CA ILE A 23 38.56 -15.54 -26.17
C ILE A 23 39.96 -16.11 -26.40
N THR A 24 40.99 -15.43 -25.91
CA THR A 24 42.36 -15.94 -25.81
C THR A 24 42.53 -16.78 -24.54
N PRO A 25 43.19 -17.96 -24.62
CA PRO A 25 43.49 -18.77 -23.43
C PRO A 25 44.77 -18.25 -22.74
N ALA A 26 44.64 -17.86 -21.47
CA ALA A 26 45.77 -17.61 -20.59
C ALA A 26 46.21 -18.93 -19.93
N THR A 27 47.45 -19.32 -20.19
CA THR A 27 48.17 -20.40 -19.52
C THR A 27 48.63 -19.92 -18.14
N ASN A 28 48.12 -20.53 -17.07
CA ASN A 28 48.70 -20.42 -15.74
C ASN A 28 49.18 -21.82 -15.32
N ASP A 29 50.49 -22.00 -15.40
CA ASP A 29 51.22 -22.95 -14.58
C ASP A 29 51.27 -22.38 -13.16
N ASP A 30 50.68 -23.07 -12.19
CA ASP A 30 51.12 -22.90 -10.81
C ASP A 30 50.85 -24.13 -9.93
N ALA A 31 51.77 -24.31 -8.99
CA ALA A 31 52.13 -25.56 -8.37
C ALA A 31 51.04 -26.25 -7.53
N LEU A 32 51.00 -27.58 -7.68
CA LEU A 32 50.37 -28.52 -6.76
C LEU A 32 51.03 -28.43 -5.37
N VAL A 33 50.31 -27.84 -4.40
CA VAL A 33 50.54 -28.07 -2.97
C VAL A 33 49.36 -28.89 -2.46
N VAL A 34 49.66 -30.12 -2.04
CA VAL A 34 48.72 -31.05 -1.41
C VAL A 34 48.55 -30.65 0.07
N PRO A 35 47.34 -30.36 0.56
CA PRO A 35 47.07 -30.31 2.00
C PRO A 35 46.42 -31.62 2.44
N GLU A 36 47.22 -32.56 2.93
CA GLU A 36 46.74 -33.64 3.79
C GLU A 36 46.47 -33.07 5.18
N HIS A 37 45.25 -32.55 5.44
CA HIS A 37 44.62 -32.46 6.77
C HIS A 37 43.33 -31.59 6.75
N LEU A 38 42.28 -32.06 6.06
CA LEU A 38 40.93 -31.49 6.15
C LEU A 38 39.92 -32.63 6.30
N VAL A 39 39.91 -33.20 7.51
CA VAL A 39 38.89 -34.12 8.00
C VAL A 39 38.39 -33.52 9.32
N ASP A 40 37.07 -33.50 9.51
CA ASP A 40 36.32 -33.11 10.73
C ASP A 40 35.82 -31.66 10.93
N CYS A 41 35.43 -30.93 9.88
CA CYS A 41 34.62 -29.70 10.06
C CYS A 41 33.28 -29.63 9.31
N ASN A 42 32.93 -30.64 8.50
CA ASN A 42 31.71 -30.58 7.67
C ASN A 42 30.44 -31.08 8.36
N ASP A 43 30.54 -32.04 9.29
CA ASP A 43 29.35 -32.65 9.89
C ASP A 43 28.66 -31.73 10.90
N ALA A 44 29.42 -30.92 11.64
CA ALA A 44 28.86 -29.93 12.55
C ALA A 44 28.11 -28.78 11.84
N LEU A 45 28.43 -28.52 10.57
CA LEU A 45 27.80 -27.47 9.77
C LEU A 45 26.51 -27.97 9.13
N LEU A 46 26.44 -29.25 8.76
CA LEU A 46 25.23 -29.91 8.28
C LEU A 46 24.20 -30.09 9.42
N ASP A 47 24.62 -30.50 10.62
CA ASP A 47 23.72 -30.61 11.78
C ASP A 47 23.15 -29.25 12.24
N SER A 48 23.89 -28.16 12.02
CA SER A 48 23.44 -26.80 12.33
C SER A 48 22.38 -26.30 11.33
N MET A 49 22.49 -26.70 10.06
CA MET A 49 21.53 -26.31 9.02
C MET A 49 20.18 -27.04 9.15
N ASP A 50 20.18 -28.31 9.56
CA ASP A 50 18.94 -29.06 9.81
C ASP A 50 18.14 -28.49 11.00
N GLY A 51 18.82 -27.90 11.99
CA GLY A 51 18.16 -27.16 13.08
C GLY A 51 17.45 -25.89 12.60
N CYS A 52 18.00 -25.18 11.61
CA CYS A 52 17.41 -23.97 11.05
C CYS A 52 16.19 -24.26 10.15
N VAL A 53 16.21 -25.35 9.39
CA VAL A 53 15.08 -25.75 8.53
C VAL A 53 13.85 -26.09 9.38
N ASN A 54 14.03 -26.85 10.46
CA ASN A 54 12.96 -27.19 11.39
C ASN A 54 12.37 -25.95 12.13
N TYR A 55 13.18 -24.92 12.39
CA TYR A 55 12.71 -23.68 12.98
C TYR A 55 11.83 -22.86 12.02
N VAL A 56 12.19 -22.79 10.74
CA VAL A 56 11.41 -22.07 9.72
C VAL A 56 10.09 -22.78 9.42
N GLU A 57 10.08 -24.12 9.37
CA GLU A 57 8.85 -24.91 9.18
C GLU A 57 7.90 -24.78 10.38
N GLY A 58 8.42 -24.73 11.61
CA GLY A 58 7.61 -24.50 12.82
C GLY A 58 6.95 -23.12 12.86
N VAL A 59 7.64 -22.07 12.40
CA VAL A 59 7.08 -20.70 12.34
C VAL A 59 6.01 -20.58 11.26
N HIS A 60 6.14 -21.30 10.14
CA HIS A 60 5.12 -21.27 9.09
C HIS A 60 3.82 -21.97 9.54
N SER A 61 3.93 -23.10 10.24
CA SER A 61 2.78 -23.85 10.78
C SER A 61 1.99 -23.05 11.83
N GLN A 62 2.68 -22.33 12.72
CA GLN A 62 2.01 -21.47 13.71
C GLN A 62 1.24 -20.30 13.08
N TYR A 63 1.71 -19.77 11.95
CA TYR A 63 1.02 -18.70 11.22
C TYR A 63 -0.27 -19.18 10.53
N GLU A 64 -0.29 -20.43 10.04
CA GLU A 64 -1.47 -21.03 9.43
C GLU A 64 -2.55 -21.38 10.47
N GLU A 65 -2.17 -21.89 11.65
CA GLU A 65 -3.11 -22.15 12.75
C GLU A 65 -3.72 -20.86 13.32
N GLN A 66 -2.93 -19.79 13.48
CA GLN A 66 -3.47 -18.49 13.89
C GLN A 66 -4.45 -17.91 12.86
N GLN A 67 -4.18 -18.06 11.55
CA GLN A 67 -5.12 -17.63 10.52
C GLN A 67 -6.42 -18.44 10.51
N GLN A 68 -6.38 -19.74 10.77
CA GLN A 68 -7.60 -20.57 10.85
C GLN A 68 -8.45 -20.23 12.07
N SER A 69 -7.84 -19.85 13.20
CA SER A 69 -8.58 -19.38 14.40
C SER A 69 -9.32 -18.05 14.19
N LEU A 70 -8.80 -17.16 13.34
CA LEU A 70 -9.41 -15.87 12.99
C LEU A 70 -10.63 -15.98 12.06
N ILE A 71 -10.84 -17.13 11.43
CA ILE A 71 -11.98 -17.39 10.53
C ILE A 71 -13.25 -17.81 11.30
N ALA A 72 -13.14 -18.14 12.59
CA ALA A 72 -14.25 -18.65 13.41
C ALA A 72 -15.04 -17.59 14.22
N LEU A 73 -14.89 -16.30 13.93
CA LEU A 73 -15.70 -15.25 14.59
C LEU A 73 -17.07 -15.09 13.90
N PRO A 74 -18.19 -15.04 14.66
CA PRO A 74 -19.52 -14.87 14.10
C PRO A 74 -19.64 -13.60 13.25
N GLN A 75 -20.12 -13.77 12.01
CA GLN A 75 -20.47 -12.70 11.10
C GLN A 75 -21.76 -12.01 11.56
N GLU A 76 -21.66 -10.96 12.40
CA GLU A 76 -22.73 -9.95 12.47
C GLU A 76 -22.35 -8.78 11.55
N LEU A 77 -23.06 -8.69 10.44
CA LEU A 77 -22.73 -7.91 9.25
C LEU A 77 -23.73 -6.77 9.11
N ASP A 78 -23.48 -5.65 9.80
CA ASP A 78 -24.22 -4.39 9.67
C ASP A 78 -23.57 -3.43 8.65
N TYR A 79 -23.05 -3.97 7.53
CA TYR A 79 -22.37 -3.17 6.49
C TYR A 79 -23.30 -2.61 5.40
N LEU A 80 -24.61 -2.91 5.43
CA LEU A 80 -25.54 -2.46 4.39
C LEU A 80 -25.99 -0.99 4.51
N ASN A 81 -25.54 -0.24 5.52
CA ASN A 81 -26.02 1.14 5.75
C ASN A 81 -25.03 2.27 5.42
N LEU A 82 -23.85 1.99 4.84
CA LEU A 82 -22.86 3.04 4.53
C LEU A 82 -22.92 3.57 3.09
N CYS A 83 -23.72 2.97 2.22
CA CYS A 83 -24.00 3.48 0.88
C CYS A 83 -25.44 4.00 0.81
N GLY A 84 -25.69 5.13 1.47
CA GLY A 84 -26.99 5.80 1.40
C GLY A 84 -27.30 6.20 -0.04
N THR A 85 -28.46 5.76 -0.54
CA THR A 85 -29.03 6.23 -1.80
C THR A 85 -29.53 7.65 -1.58
N GLU A 86 -28.83 8.64 -2.13
CA GLU A 86 -29.30 10.02 -2.19
C GLU A 86 -30.50 10.13 -3.13
N ASN A 87 -31.70 10.25 -2.59
CA ASN A 87 -32.83 10.90 -3.24
C ASN A 87 -33.63 11.65 -2.16
N ASP A 88 -33.86 12.94 -2.42
CA ASP A 88 -34.73 13.90 -1.71
C ASP A 88 -34.00 15.05 -1.01
N ILE A 89 -33.62 16.07 -1.81
CA ILE A 89 -33.33 17.43 -1.34
C ILE A 89 -34.57 18.31 -1.63
N PRO A 90 -35.32 18.78 -0.61
CA PRO A 90 -36.31 19.82 -0.81
C PRO A 90 -35.64 21.17 -1.04
N SER A 91 -35.89 21.74 -2.22
CA SER A 91 -35.57 23.12 -2.57
C SER A 91 -36.31 24.11 -1.67
N GLY A 92 -35.59 25.03 -1.03
CA GLY A 92 -36.24 26.15 -0.33
C GLY A 92 -35.35 27.04 0.53
N ARG A 93 -34.52 27.90 -0.08
CA ARG A 93 -34.02 29.12 0.59
C ARG A 93 -34.40 30.36 -0.22
N LYS A 94 -35.32 31.16 0.31
CA LYS A 94 -35.51 32.57 -0.06
C LYS A 94 -34.48 33.39 0.73
N MET A 95 -33.64 34.14 0.03
CA MET A 95 -32.83 35.20 0.62
C MET A 95 -33.64 36.50 0.68
N SER A 96 -33.44 37.29 1.73
CA SER A 96 -33.54 38.75 1.66
C SER A 96 -32.60 39.41 2.68
N PRO A 97 -32.10 40.64 2.40
CA PRO A 97 -30.94 41.22 3.06
C PRO A 97 -31.28 42.40 3.98
N LYS A 98 -30.24 42.89 4.66
CA LYS A 98 -30.10 44.15 5.43
C LYS A 98 -30.32 44.06 6.94
N GLY A 99 -29.21 44.17 7.65
CA GLY A 99 -29.12 44.73 9.00
C GLY A 99 -27.72 45.28 9.18
N ALA A 100 -27.55 46.58 8.99
CA ALA A 100 -26.33 47.30 9.37
C ALA A 100 -26.27 47.33 10.90
N ASN A 101 -25.20 46.80 11.49
CA ASN A 101 -24.91 46.99 12.91
C ASN A 101 -23.44 47.34 13.10
N THR A 102 -23.24 48.61 13.43
CA THR A 102 -22.03 49.21 13.96
C THR A 102 -21.72 48.59 15.32
N ILE A 103 -20.56 47.93 15.46
CA ILE A 103 -20.05 47.45 16.74
C ILE A 103 -18.93 48.39 17.21
N PRO A 104 -18.97 48.88 18.47
CA PRO A 104 -17.99 49.81 19.00
C PRO A 104 -16.67 49.11 19.38
N ASN A 105 -15.58 49.82 19.12
CA ASN A 105 -14.22 49.50 19.55
C ASN A 105 -14.14 49.48 21.09
N ASN A 106 -13.68 48.38 21.67
CA ASN A 106 -13.11 48.35 23.02
C ASN A 106 -12.12 47.16 23.16
N PRO A 107 -11.32 47.09 24.23
CA PRO A 107 -9.89 47.32 24.22
C PRO A 107 -9.08 46.02 24.31
N THR A 108 -7.83 46.12 23.88
CA THR A 108 -6.70 45.19 24.06
C THR A 108 -6.89 44.13 25.16
N SER A 109 -7.27 42.91 24.75
CA SER A 109 -7.19 41.71 25.59
C SER A 109 -5.74 41.20 25.65
N PRO A 110 -5.15 40.94 26.83
CA PRO A 110 -3.80 40.40 26.97
C PRO A 110 -3.73 38.87 26.82
N HIS A 111 -4.78 38.21 26.32
CA HIS A 111 -4.72 36.82 25.93
C HIS A 111 -4.12 36.72 24.52
N ALA A 112 -2.78 36.72 24.45
CA ALA A 112 -2.10 36.16 23.30
C ALA A 112 -2.53 34.70 23.18
N GLU A 113 -3.52 34.43 22.31
CA GLU A 113 -3.92 33.09 21.92
C GLU A 113 -2.67 32.37 21.42
N LYS A 114 -2.13 31.48 22.26
CA LYS A 114 -1.19 30.47 21.77
C LYS A 114 -2.01 29.64 20.80
N ASN A 115 -1.77 29.82 19.51
CA ASN A 115 -2.22 28.89 18.48
C ASN A 115 -1.52 27.56 18.76
N THR A 116 -2.10 26.72 19.63
CA THR A 116 -1.68 25.34 19.80
C THR A 116 -2.15 24.60 18.57
N SER A 117 -1.21 24.30 17.67
CA SER A 117 -1.51 23.40 16.56
C SER A 117 -1.65 21.99 17.13
N SER A 118 -2.68 21.28 16.68
CA SER A 118 -2.89 19.87 17.00
C SER A 118 -2.63 18.99 15.78
N CYS A 119 -2.32 17.71 16.00
CA CYS A 119 -2.18 16.75 14.92
C CYS A 119 -3.53 16.47 14.26
N ALA A 120 -3.61 16.60 12.93
CA ALA A 120 -4.84 16.36 12.19
C ALA A 120 -5.30 14.89 12.17
N VAL A 121 -4.46 13.96 12.67
CA VAL A 121 -4.76 12.51 12.71
C VAL A 121 -5.18 12.07 14.11
N CYS A 122 -4.34 12.27 15.14
CA CYS A 122 -4.66 11.89 16.52
C CYS A 122 -5.37 12.99 17.33
N LEU A 123 -5.43 14.22 16.82
CA LEU A 123 -5.99 15.41 17.49
C LEU A 123 -5.25 15.84 18.77
N GLU A 124 -4.11 15.22 19.07
CA GLU A 124 -3.29 15.58 20.23
C GLU A 124 -2.56 16.91 20.01
N GLU A 125 -2.50 17.69 21.09
CA GLU A 125 -1.66 18.88 21.24
C GLU A 125 -0.28 18.49 21.81
N ASP A 126 0.70 19.40 21.78
CA ASP A 126 2.05 19.19 22.33
C ASP A 126 2.84 17.99 21.77
N VAL A 127 2.65 17.71 20.48
CA VAL A 127 3.32 16.61 19.75
C VAL A 127 4.47 17.11 18.87
N VAL A 128 5.40 16.20 18.52
CA VAL A 128 6.44 16.48 17.54
C VAL A 128 5.86 16.35 16.13
N PHE A 129 5.80 17.47 15.40
CA PHE A 129 5.30 17.50 14.03
C PHE A 129 6.31 17.02 13.01
N ALA A 130 5.85 16.17 12.09
CA ALA A 130 6.63 15.68 10.96
C ALA A 130 6.80 16.79 9.92
N ARG A 131 8.02 16.92 9.38
CA ARG A 131 8.30 17.82 8.24
C ARG A 131 8.04 17.08 6.92
N LEU A 132 6.97 17.47 6.23
CA LEU A 132 6.50 16.77 5.03
C LEU A 132 6.99 17.48 3.76
N PRO A 133 7.99 16.95 3.03
CA PRO A 133 8.62 17.66 1.91
C PRO A 133 7.64 18.01 0.77
N CYS A 134 6.55 17.26 0.63
CA CYS A 134 5.54 17.47 -0.41
C CYS A 134 4.56 18.62 -0.13
N CYS A 135 4.35 19.00 1.14
CA CYS A 135 3.27 19.93 1.50
C CYS A 135 3.54 20.81 2.73
N ASP A 136 4.73 20.74 3.33
CA ASP A 136 5.11 21.56 4.47
C ASP A 136 5.42 22.99 4.02
N LYS A 137 4.36 23.76 3.81
CA LYS A 137 4.42 25.20 3.54
C LYS A 137 4.16 25.95 4.85
N ALA A 138 4.81 27.10 5.05
CA ALA A 138 4.62 27.94 6.23
C ALA A 138 3.15 28.33 6.51
N THR A 139 2.31 28.31 5.48
CA THR A 139 0.86 28.59 5.57
C THR A 139 0.01 27.34 5.80
N SER A 140 0.61 26.19 6.09
CA SER A 140 -0.13 24.95 6.32
C SER A 140 -0.88 25.01 7.64
N THR A 141 -2.21 24.94 7.58
CA THR A 141 -3.07 24.80 8.76
C THR A 141 -3.19 23.34 9.22
N VAL A 142 -2.79 22.39 8.38
CA VAL A 142 -2.84 20.95 8.68
C VAL A 142 -1.43 20.50 9.03
N GLN A 143 -1.26 20.01 10.26
CA GLN A 143 -0.02 19.45 10.76
C GLN A 143 -0.24 18.00 11.17
N ILE A 144 0.79 17.16 11.05
CA ILE A 144 0.71 15.73 11.34
C ILE A 144 1.92 15.37 12.19
N CYS A 145 1.72 14.68 13.31
CA CYS A 145 2.81 14.29 14.18
C CYS A 145 3.63 13.14 13.57
N THR A 146 4.90 13.04 13.99
CA THR A 146 5.83 11.99 13.55
C THR A 146 5.26 10.59 13.84
N SER A 147 4.66 10.39 15.01
CA SER A 147 4.05 9.11 15.40
C SER A 147 2.93 8.68 14.45
N CYS A 148 2.03 9.60 14.07
CA CYS A 148 0.96 9.30 13.12
C CYS A 148 1.51 9.03 11.71
N ILE A 149 2.51 9.77 11.24
CA ILE A 149 3.13 9.51 9.94
C ILE A 149 3.78 8.13 9.92
N LEU A 150 4.48 7.75 11.00
CA LEU A 150 4.99 6.41 11.15
C LEU A 150 3.84 5.40 11.12
N LEU A 151 2.82 5.56 11.94
CA LEU A 151 1.68 4.62 11.98
C LEU A 151 1.01 4.42 10.61
N LEU A 152 0.95 5.46 9.78
CA LEU A 152 0.36 5.43 8.44
C LEU A 152 1.33 4.96 7.34
N SER A 153 2.58 4.65 7.70
CA SER A 153 3.62 4.13 6.81
C SER A 153 3.87 2.64 7.07
N HIS A 154 4.35 1.95 6.05
CA HIS A 154 4.62 0.52 6.09
C HIS A 154 6.13 0.26 6.05
N PRO A 155 6.66 -0.66 6.86
CA PRO A 155 8.08 -1.01 6.81
C PRO A 155 8.45 -1.60 5.44
N THR A 156 9.66 -1.30 4.98
CA THR A 156 10.28 -1.94 3.81
C THR A 156 10.92 -3.27 4.19
N SER A 157 11.31 -4.06 3.19
CA SER A 157 11.92 -5.40 3.36
C SER A 157 13.26 -5.36 4.11
N ASP A 158 14.01 -4.27 4.00
CA ASP A 158 15.26 -4.05 4.72
C ASP A 158 15.06 -3.79 6.23
N GLY A 159 13.82 -3.51 6.67
CA GLY A 159 13.50 -3.13 8.04
C GLY A 159 14.06 -1.77 8.49
N THR A 160 14.79 -1.04 7.64
CA THR A 160 15.45 0.24 8.02
C THR A 160 14.69 1.46 7.54
N SER A 161 13.77 1.29 6.59
CA SER A 161 12.95 2.38 6.09
C SER A 161 11.44 2.05 6.11
N ARG A 162 10.63 3.08 5.88
CA ARG A 162 9.18 2.95 5.79
C ARG A 162 8.65 3.76 4.62
N VAL A 163 7.60 3.27 3.98
CA VAL A 163 6.97 3.91 2.82
C VAL A 163 5.51 4.15 3.12
N GLY A 164 5.03 5.36 2.84
CA GLY A 164 3.63 5.73 3.08
C GLY A 164 3.18 6.90 2.20
N LYS A 165 1.88 7.18 2.22
CA LYS A 165 1.33 8.37 1.57
C LYS A 165 1.25 9.51 2.57
N CYS A 166 1.54 10.72 2.12
CA CYS A 166 1.20 11.93 2.85
C CYS A 166 -0.32 11.99 3.08
N PRO A 167 -0.82 12.06 4.33
CA PRO A 167 -2.26 12.11 4.59
C PRO A 167 -2.95 13.38 4.03
N ARG A 168 -2.16 14.41 3.66
CA ARG A 168 -2.67 15.66 3.09
C ARG A 168 -2.78 15.65 1.58
N CYS A 169 -1.69 15.36 0.87
CA CYS A 169 -1.62 15.46 -0.60
C CYS A 169 -1.46 14.12 -1.30
N ARG A 170 -1.43 13.01 -0.56
CA ARG A 170 -1.28 11.64 -1.05
C ARG A 170 0.04 11.35 -1.79
N SER A 171 0.99 12.29 -1.81
CA SER A 171 2.35 12.07 -2.33
C SER A 171 3.05 10.96 -1.56
N TRP A 172 3.85 10.15 -2.26
CA TRP A 172 4.61 9.08 -1.67
C TRP A 172 5.84 9.56 -0.91
N LEU A 173 5.98 9.05 0.30
CA LEU A 173 7.03 9.39 1.25
C LEU A 173 7.87 8.16 1.58
N VAL A 174 9.18 8.37 1.73
CA VAL A 174 10.12 7.42 2.32
C VAL A 174 10.60 8.00 3.64
N ILE A 175 10.61 7.19 4.69
CA ILE A 175 11.05 7.55 6.03
C ILE A 175 12.26 6.69 6.36
N LYS A 176 13.44 7.30 6.51
CA LYS A 176 14.68 6.61 6.84
C LYS A 176 15.44 7.41 7.87
N ALA A 177 15.78 6.80 9.01
CA ALA A 177 16.46 7.47 10.12
C ALA A 177 15.82 8.83 10.48
N GLU A 178 14.48 8.86 10.62
CA GLU A 178 13.66 10.04 10.91
C GLU A 178 13.63 11.14 9.82
N VAL A 179 14.35 10.96 8.71
CA VAL A 179 14.29 11.84 7.55
C VAL A 179 13.15 11.39 6.64
N ILE A 180 12.25 12.32 6.30
CA ILE A 180 11.13 12.11 5.39
C ILE A 180 11.49 12.72 4.03
N THR A 181 11.53 11.89 2.99
CA THR A 181 11.77 12.30 1.59
C THR A 181 10.59 11.90 0.71
N THR A 182 10.49 12.48 -0.50
CA THR A 182 9.53 12.04 -1.52
C THR A 182 10.13 10.94 -2.38
N VAL A 183 9.33 9.95 -2.77
CA VAL A 183 9.73 8.93 -3.76
C VAL A 183 9.94 9.58 -5.13
N SER A 184 11.10 9.35 -5.77
CA SER A 184 11.44 9.96 -7.07
C SER A 184 11.86 8.99 -8.17
N ALA A 185 12.12 7.72 -7.84
CA ALA A 185 12.51 6.73 -8.84
C ALA A 185 11.35 6.37 -9.77
N ALA A 186 11.61 6.31 -11.08
CA ALA A 186 10.67 5.88 -12.11
C ALA A 186 11.20 4.64 -12.85
N GLY A 187 10.30 3.85 -13.43
CA GLY A 187 10.67 2.66 -14.22
C GLY A 187 9.55 1.62 -14.30
N THR A 188 9.92 0.39 -14.68
CA THR A 188 8.96 -0.72 -14.80
C THR A 188 8.81 -1.47 -13.49
N CYS A 189 7.58 -1.57 -12.99
CA CYS A 189 7.29 -2.34 -11.79
C CYS A 189 7.49 -3.84 -12.01
N ARG A 190 8.23 -4.52 -11.13
CA ARG A 190 8.47 -5.98 -11.21
C ARG A 190 7.25 -6.87 -10.97
N ILE A 191 6.16 -6.34 -10.41
CA ILE A 191 4.95 -7.12 -10.10
C ILE A 191 3.89 -6.94 -11.19
N CYS A 192 3.50 -5.69 -11.49
CA CYS A 192 2.45 -5.43 -12.49
C CYS A 192 3.00 -5.18 -13.90
N HIS A 193 4.33 -5.14 -14.08
CA HIS A 193 5.01 -4.88 -15.36
C HIS A 193 4.63 -3.55 -16.04
N GLN A 194 4.04 -2.62 -15.31
CA GLN A 194 3.69 -1.29 -15.80
C GLN A 194 4.83 -0.29 -15.54
N ILE A 195 5.03 0.64 -16.47
CA ILE A 195 5.90 1.81 -16.28
C ILE A 195 5.22 2.77 -15.30
N LYS A 196 5.97 3.25 -14.31
CA LYS A 196 5.50 4.12 -13.22
C LYS A 196 6.50 5.24 -12.95
N ASP A 197 5.96 6.40 -12.57
CA ASP A 197 6.75 7.56 -12.17
C ASP A 197 7.32 7.44 -10.75
N HIS A 198 6.78 6.51 -9.96
CA HIS A 198 7.16 6.28 -8.57
C HIS A 198 7.32 4.78 -8.30
N LEU A 199 8.55 4.37 -8.05
CA LEU A 199 8.95 3.04 -7.61
C LEU A 199 9.59 3.14 -6.23
N VAL A 200 9.28 2.19 -5.36
CA VAL A 200 10.01 1.98 -4.12
C VAL A 200 11.40 1.47 -4.50
N GLU A 201 12.42 2.30 -4.24
CA GLU A 201 13.72 2.31 -4.93
C GLU A 201 14.45 0.97 -4.96
N GLU A 202 14.52 0.27 -3.82
CA GLU A 202 15.31 -0.95 -3.70
C GLU A 202 14.67 -2.16 -4.40
N ASP A 203 13.34 -2.20 -4.45
CA ASP A 203 12.61 -3.37 -4.96
C ASP A 203 12.19 -3.21 -6.44
N ALA A 204 12.27 -1.99 -7.01
CA ALA A 204 11.66 -1.63 -8.29
C ALA A 204 10.18 -2.05 -8.37
N ILE A 205 9.47 -1.87 -7.26
CA ILE A 205 8.05 -2.18 -7.12
C ILE A 205 7.27 -0.87 -7.05
N CYS A 206 6.17 -0.77 -7.79
CA CYS A 206 5.30 0.39 -7.68
C CYS A 206 4.55 0.38 -6.36
N ASP A 207 4.13 1.55 -5.96
CA ASP A 207 3.41 1.79 -4.72
C ASP A 207 2.20 0.87 -4.48
N ALA A 208 1.40 0.64 -5.53
CA ALA A 208 0.22 -0.21 -5.48
C ALA A 208 0.61 -1.64 -5.15
N CYS A 209 1.59 -2.19 -5.87
CA CYS A 209 2.07 -3.54 -5.65
C CYS A 209 2.85 -3.69 -4.34
N PHE A 210 3.53 -2.63 -3.86
CA PHE A 210 4.20 -2.65 -2.56
C PHE A 210 3.18 -2.84 -1.44
N LEU A 211 2.10 -2.04 -1.43
CA LEU A 211 1.01 -2.19 -0.47
C LEU A 211 0.30 -3.55 -0.61
N GLY A 212 -0.02 -3.94 -1.84
CA GLY A 212 -0.75 -5.19 -2.09
C GLY A 212 0.06 -6.45 -1.78
N ARG A 213 1.41 -6.41 -1.84
CA ARG A 213 2.27 -7.51 -1.39
C ARG A 213 2.15 -7.75 0.11
N GLN A 214 2.02 -6.69 0.90
CA GLN A 214 1.90 -6.79 2.36
C GLN A 214 0.51 -7.26 2.80
N CYS A 215 -0.51 -6.94 2.01
CA CYS A 215 -1.89 -7.34 2.27
C CYS A 215 -2.53 -7.88 0.99
N ALA A 216 -2.13 -9.09 0.58
CA ALA A 216 -2.68 -9.73 -0.61
C ALA A 216 -4.13 -10.15 -0.36
N LEU A 217 -5.08 -9.41 -0.94
CA LEU A 217 -6.52 -9.61 -0.77
C LEU A 217 -7.05 -10.71 -1.70
N LEU A 218 -8.16 -11.32 -1.30
CA LEU A 218 -8.90 -12.25 -2.15
C LEU A 218 -9.83 -11.51 -3.12
N TYR A 219 -9.82 -11.97 -4.37
CA TYR A 219 -10.68 -11.48 -5.43
C TYR A 219 -11.41 -12.63 -6.09
N GLU A 220 -12.59 -12.35 -6.60
CA GLU A 220 -13.40 -13.25 -7.43
C GLU A 220 -13.13 -13.00 -8.91
N CYS A 221 -12.91 -14.08 -9.67
CA CYS A 221 -12.77 -14.05 -11.12
C CYS A 221 -14.13 -13.86 -11.81
N LEU A 222 -14.21 -12.94 -12.78
CA LEU A 222 -15.45 -12.72 -13.56
C LEU A 222 -15.93 -13.96 -14.34
N ASN A 223 -15.01 -14.77 -14.85
CA ASN A 223 -15.33 -15.82 -15.81
C ASN A 223 -15.66 -17.17 -15.15
N CYS A 224 -14.92 -17.55 -14.10
CA CYS A 224 -15.10 -18.84 -13.44
C CYS A 224 -15.52 -18.74 -11.98
N HIS A 225 -15.66 -17.53 -11.42
CA HIS A 225 -16.03 -17.26 -10.04
C HIS A 225 -15.09 -17.87 -8.97
N THR A 226 -13.96 -18.47 -9.38
CA THR A 226 -12.95 -18.91 -8.42
C THR A 226 -12.30 -17.71 -7.76
N THR A 227 -11.86 -17.89 -6.52
CA THR A 227 -11.16 -16.85 -5.77
C THR A 227 -9.66 -16.99 -5.92
N GLN A 228 -8.94 -15.87 -5.89
CA GLN A 228 -7.47 -15.84 -5.97
C GLN A 228 -6.94 -14.70 -5.10
N ARG A 229 -5.84 -14.95 -4.38
CA ARG A 229 -5.07 -13.88 -3.75
C ARG A 229 -4.24 -13.17 -4.81
N ILE A 230 -4.41 -11.86 -4.93
CA ILE A 230 -3.71 -11.05 -5.93
C ILE A 230 -2.89 -9.98 -5.18
N PRO A 231 -1.55 -9.95 -5.33
CA PRO A 231 -0.68 -8.98 -4.65
C PRO A 231 -0.76 -7.58 -5.28
N HIS A 232 -1.43 -7.43 -6.43
CA HIS A 232 -1.78 -6.13 -6.98
C HIS A 232 -3.17 -5.71 -6.47
N PRO A 233 -3.37 -4.47 -5.99
CA PRO A 233 -4.64 -4.02 -5.43
C PRO A 233 -5.68 -3.78 -6.54
N MET A 234 -6.26 -4.85 -7.07
CA MET A 234 -7.25 -4.82 -8.17
C MET A 234 -8.50 -3.99 -7.81
N TYR A 235 -8.80 -3.80 -6.52
CA TYR A 235 -9.90 -2.94 -6.08
C TYR A 235 -9.74 -1.48 -6.52
N ARG A 236 -8.52 -1.00 -6.79
CA ARG A 236 -8.28 0.37 -7.28
C ARG A 236 -8.92 0.66 -8.63
N TYR A 237 -9.29 -0.37 -9.39
CA TYR A 237 -9.89 -0.26 -10.72
C TYR A 237 -11.40 -0.52 -10.72
N GLN A 238 -12.02 -0.60 -9.54
CA GLN A 238 -13.45 -0.82 -9.38
C GLN A 238 -14.15 0.50 -9.06
N SER A 239 -15.29 0.73 -9.70
CA SER A 239 -16.23 1.82 -9.41
C SER A 239 -16.93 1.67 -8.06
N SER A 240 -17.12 0.44 -7.59
CA SER A 240 -17.63 0.11 -6.25
C SER A 240 -17.12 -1.26 -5.80
N PRO A 241 -17.12 -1.59 -4.50
CA PRO A 241 -16.67 -2.90 -4.02
C PRO A 241 -17.43 -4.09 -4.62
N MET A 242 -18.67 -3.86 -5.08
CA MET A 242 -19.55 -4.90 -5.61
C MET A 242 -19.40 -5.11 -7.13
N GLN A 243 -18.58 -4.30 -7.81
CA GLN A 243 -18.40 -4.36 -9.27
C GLN A 243 -17.02 -4.93 -9.64
N PHE A 244 -16.94 -5.56 -10.81
CA PHE A 244 -15.67 -5.99 -11.38
C PHE A 244 -14.86 -4.79 -11.87
N GLY A 245 -13.54 -4.86 -11.75
CA GLY A 245 -12.65 -3.77 -12.15
C GLY A 245 -12.47 -3.66 -13.66
N THR A 246 -11.95 -2.53 -14.12
CA THR A 246 -11.74 -2.24 -15.56
C THR A 246 -10.46 -2.84 -16.14
N VAL A 247 -9.53 -3.30 -15.30
CA VAL A 247 -8.27 -3.91 -15.75
C VAL A 247 -8.27 -5.41 -15.50
N THR A 248 -7.52 -6.14 -16.32
CA THR A 248 -7.43 -7.59 -16.25
C THR A 248 -6.20 -8.06 -15.47
N TRP A 249 -6.30 -9.23 -14.85
CA TRP A 249 -5.18 -9.97 -14.25
C TRP A 249 -5.29 -11.46 -14.56
N ALA A 250 -4.16 -12.18 -14.54
CA ALA A 250 -4.12 -13.61 -14.85
C ALA A 250 -4.87 -14.43 -13.80
N CYS A 251 -5.78 -15.29 -14.26
CA CYS A 251 -6.48 -16.27 -13.44
C CYS A 251 -5.74 -17.61 -13.48
N HIS A 252 -5.14 -17.98 -12.35
CA HIS A 252 -4.48 -19.27 -12.14
C HIS A 252 -5.45 -20.38 -11.68
N GLY A 253 -6.75 -20.06 -11.58
CA GLY A 253 -7.80 -21.04 -11.34
C GLY A 253 -8.22 -21.75 -12.63
N LEU A 254 -9.53 -21.94 -12.82
CA LEU A 254 -10.06 -22.74 -13.93
C LEU A 254 -9.89 -22.08 -15.32
N CYS A 255 -9.75 -20.76 -15.40
CA CYS A 255 -9.69 -20.08 -16.69
C CYS A 255 -8.34 -20.19 -17.40
N GLY A 256 -7.23 -20.14 -16.65
CA GLY A 256 -5.88 -20.06 -17.23
C GLY A 256 -5.63 -18.85 -18.14
N ASN A 257 -6.42 -17.78 -18.01
CA ASN A 257 -6.36 -16.60 -18.89
C ASN A 257 -6.57 -15.28 -18.09
N PHE A 258 -6.34 -14.14 -18.74
CA PHE A 258 -6.62 -12.82 -18.18
C PHE A 258 -8.14 -12.56 -18.10
N THR A 259 -8.56 -11.98 -16.98
CA THR A 259 -9.97 -11.71 -16.67
C THR A 259 -10.09 -10.50 -15.76
N HIS A 260 -11.31 -9.99 -15.57
CA HIS A 260 -11.62 -8.93 -14.61
C HIS A 260 -11.87 -9.51 -13.21
N TRP A 261 -11.60 -8.69 -12.20
CA TRP A 261 -11.60 -9.12 -10.80
C TRP A 261 -12.43 -8.19 -9.93
N ARG A 262 -13.21 -8.78 -9.02
CA ARG A 262 -13.96 -8.08 -7.97
C ARG A 262 -13.38 -8.44 -6.61
N ILE A 263 -13.23 -7.47 -5.70
CA ILE A 263 -12.78 -7.78 -4.33
C ILE A 263 -13.89 -8.52 -3.58
N LEU A 264 -13.57 -9.52 -2.77
CA LEU A 264 -14.60 -10.14 -1.94
C LEU A 264 -15.11 -9.17 -0.85
N PRO A 265 -16.40 -9.20 -0.49
CA PRO A 265 -16.97 -8.25 0.48
C PRO A 265 -16.28 -8.25 1.85
N ASP A 266 -15.90 -9.43 2.34
CA ASP A 266 -15.21 -9.62 3.62
C ASP A 266 -13.76 -9.10 3.60
N GLN A 267 -13.19 -8.90 2.42
CA GLN A 267 -11.82 -8.43 2.25
C GLN A 267 -11.70 -6.90 2.26
N VAL A 268 -12.80 -6.18 2.03
CA VAL A 268 -12.83 -4.70 1.99
C VAL A 268 -12.27 -4.10 3.30
N ARG A 269 -12.53 -4.74 4.44
CA ARG A 269 -12.05 -4.29 5.76
C ARG A 269 -10.53 -4.36 5.93
N TYR A 270 -9.82 -5.07 5.05
CA TYR A 270 -8.36 -5.19 5.10
C TYR A 270 -7.64 -4.19 4.17
N ILE A 271 -8.37 -3.44 3.33
CA ILE A 271 -7.78 -2.37 2.53
C ILE A 271 -7.11 -1.35 3.47
N PRO A 272 -5.85 -0.94 3.23
CA PRO A 272 -5.18 0.05 4.08
C PRO A 272 -5.98 1.34 4.23
N VAL A 273 -5.98 1.90 5.45
CA VAL A 273 -6.68 3.16 5.76
C VAL A 273 -6.07 4.27 4.91
N GLY A 274 -6.85 4.82 3.99
CA GLY A 274 -6.40 5.85 3.05
C GLY A 274 -6.10 5.36 1.62
N ASP A 275 -6.11 4.04 1.38
CA ASP A 275 -5.93 3.48 0.03
C ASP A 275 -7.24 3.10 -0.68
N PHE A 276 -8.39 3.38 -0.05
CA PHE A 276 -9.69 3.26 -0.69
C PHE A 276 -9.77 4.11 -1.98
N PRO A 277 -10.37 3.58 -3.07
CA PRO A 277 -10.64 4.37 -4.27
C PRO A 277 -11.54 5.56 -3.95
N GLU A 278 -11.20 6.74 -4.49
CA GLU A 278 -11.96 7.97 -4.25
C GLU A 278 -13.41 7.84 -4.75
N VAL A 279 -13.61 7.13 -5.86
CA VAL A 279 -14.93 6.82 -6.45
C VAL A 279 -15.85 6.01 -5.54
N TRP A 280 -15.33 5.39 -4.48
CA TRP A 280 -16.16 4.69 -3.49
C TRP A 280 -16.76 5.63 -2.43
N HIS A 281 -16.39 6.91 -2.44
CA HIS A 281 -16.86 7.93 -1.49
C HIS A 281 -16.76 7.49 -0.01
N THR A 282 -15.77 6.67 0.31
CA THR A 282 -15.56 6.16 1.67
C THR A 282 -14.94 7.24 2.55
N ASP A 283 -15.57 7.54 3.68
CA ASP A 283 -14.95 8.35 4.74
C ASP A 283 -13.83 7.55 5.42
N TRP A 284 -12.65 7.58 4.81
CA TRP A 284 -11.49 6.83 5.29
C TRP A 284 -10.99 7.34 6.65
N VAL A 285 -11.31 8.57 7.06
CA VAL A 285 -10.96 9.10 8.40
C VAL A 285 -11.85 8.47 9.46
N ALA A 286 -13.16 8.31 9.18
CA ALA A 286 -14.03 7.52 10.05
C ALA A 286 -13.58 6.05 10.14
N VAL A 287 -13.18 5.45 9.01
CA VAL A 287 -12.62 4.08 9.01
C VAL A 287 -11.32 4.01 9.83
N ALA A 288 -10.44 5.01 9.72
CA ALA A 288 -9.21 5.11 10.51
C ALA A 288 -9.50 5.08 12.01
N ARG A 289 -10.39 5.98 12.44
CA ARG A 289 -10.81 6.10 13.85
C ARG A 289 -11.40 4.80 14.36
N ALA A 290 -12.32 4.19 13.61
CA ALA A 290 -12.92 2.91 13.98
C ALA A 290 -11.89 1.76 14.10
N ARG A 291 -10.79 1.78 13.32
CA ARG A 291 -9.71 0.78 13.47
C ARG A 291 -8.85 1.06 14.69
N LEU A 292 -8.51 2.32 14.95
CA LEU A 292 -7.74 2.71 16.14
C LEU A 292 -8.49 2.35 17.42
N GLU A 293 -9.80 2.62 17.47
CA GLU A 293 -10.65 2.24 18.61
C GLU A 293 -10.68 0.72 18.88
N ARG A 294 -10.57 -0.11 17.83
CA ARG A 294 -10.48 -1.56 17.99
C ARG A 294 -9.12 -2.00 18.52
N ILE A 295 -8.03 -1.40 18.03
CA ILE A 295 -6.68 -1.70 18.52
C ILE A 295 -6.56 -1.33 20.00
N ASP A 296 -6.99 -0.11 20.38
CA ASP A 296 -6.99 0.33 21.78
C ASP A 296 -7.83 -0.60 22.68
N ARG A 297 -8.99 -1.08 22.19
CA ARG A 297 -9.79 -2.06 22.94
C ARG A 297 -9.07 -3.40 23.09
N GLN A 298 -8.50 -3.91 22.01
CA GLN A 298 -7.82 -5.22 21.99
C GLN A 298 -6.56 -5.21 22.86
N ASP A 299 -5.79 -4.12 22.87
CA ASP A 299 -4.64 -3.94 23.74
C ASP A 299 -5.04 -3.82 25.22
N ARG A 300 -6.15 -3.13 25.52
CA ARG A 300 -6.69 -3.06 26.89
C ARG A 300 -7.20 -4.41 27.39
N GLU A 301 -7.91 -5.16 26.55
CA GLU A 301 -8.41 -6.50 26.92
C GLU A 301 -7.27 -7.52 27.08
N SER A 302 -6.24 -7.45 26.23
CA SER A 302 -5.03 -8.27 26.34
C SER A 302 -4.24 -7.95 27.62
N CYS A 303 -4.33 -6.70 28.12
CA CYS A 303 -3.69 -6.26 29.35
C CYS A 303 -4.49 -6.56 30.63
N ILE A 304 -5.79 -6.90 30.52
CA ILE A 304 -6.65 -7.31 31.64
C ILE A 304 -6.60 -8.84 31.87
N LEU A 305 -6.15 -9.59 30.86
CA LEU A 305 -6.05 -11.05 30.89
C LEU A 305 -4.63 -11.58 31.23
N LEU A 306 -3.71 -10.71 31.66
CA LEU A 306 -2.39 -11.03 32.20
C LEU A 306 -2.32 -10.62 33.68
#